data_AF-A0A954R5H5-F1
#
_entry.id   AF-A0A954R5H5-F1
#
_cell.length_a   1.000
_cell.length_b   1.000
_cell.length_c   1.000
_cell.angle_alpha   90.00
_cell.angle_beta   90.00
_cell.angle_gamma   90.00
#
_symmetry.space_group_name_H-M   'P 1'
#
loop_
_entity.id
_entity.type
_entity.pdbx_description
1 polymer ?
#
loop_
_entity_poly.entity_id
_entity_poly.type
_entity_poly.pdbx_seq_one_letter_code
_entity_poly.pdbx_strand_id
1 'polypeptide(L)'
;DQNLFRLKDIVDEVRTRLNALKSQATKAQRFREMTSRLHELRLRLGWTEYSDLLAKAEAAQDNLAELTSQHASQQAELELARHSAQLAEQELHSVAGRCQTVEAVLQDALQRIAVGLNQQQSLRQRLVENQSEQTRRAARLAALRSRATSLQSEVSSVADQARLAQAAYDQAKQRADRALVQLTQLNQQLAAHSQRRDELRKQQLEGLRDVSDRAAEVASYKNALAELLQLARATEQQLADNQQSEQSARRSAEMAASRLKQIHEQTASSATELIRNKQELERHRQQLSTTQEEAAVLQGRLEGASERLHILEQLEQHLEGVDAGARHVLALARQSSDPALRSVRGLVAELLEVDVDLAPLVDTALGHMANALVLDDGQLIQQVRNRQLEIPGRLTLMRLDRLPTRRFGEKVQLDGVRGIIGRADRMIDCHTDFASLFRYLLGTTWMVDSLDTALELAHFRGASLRFVTADCQLMESDGTLTIGALQSSAGLVSRRSEIQNTRAEIDDTKLKYQRALGEIERMSGRATKLAPVVDELEQQAKTLEKELAHQQATAQSAVGRLDEIERTNGRLSNIFTEAQGKRAL
;
A
#
# COMPACT_ATOMS: atom_id res chain seq x y z
N ASP A 1 136.59 -43.77 80.27
CA ASP A 1 135.24 -44.34 80.01
C ASP A 1 134.15 -43.33 79.64
N GLN A 2 134.14 -42.08 80.13
CA GLN A 2 133.13 -41.06 79.73
C GLN A 2 133.21 -40.59 78.26
N ASN A 3 134.38 -40.63 77.61
CA ASN A 3 134.54 -40.17 76.21
C ASN A 3 133.99 -41.17 75.16
N LEU A 4 133.87 -42.45 75.52
CA LEU A 4 133.40 -43.50 74.61
C LEU A 4 131.85 -43.56 74.52
N PHE A 5 131.15 -43.22 75.60
CA PHE A 5 129.69 -43.08 75.60
C PHE A 5 129.22 -41.86 74.77
N ARG A 6 129.95 -40.74 74.86
CA ARG A 6 129.66 -39.52 74.07
C ARG A 6 129.82 -39.73 72.56
N LEU A 7 130.81 -40.50 72.13
CA LEU A 7 131.01 -40.83 70.71
C LEU A 7 129.87 -41.72 70.17
N LYS A 8 129.35 -42.63 70.99
CA LYS A 8 128.25 -43.53 70.60
C LYS A 8 126.92 -42.78 70.49
N ASP A 9 126.62 -41.89 71.43
CA ASP A 9 125.45 -41.01 71.34
C ASP A 9 125.51 -40.05 70.15
N ILE A 10 126.68 -39.48 69.85
CA ILE A 10 126.86 -38.64 68.64
C ILE A 10 126.64 -39.46 67.37
N VAL A 11 127.10 -40.72 67.33
CA VAL A 11 126.88 -41.60 66.16
C VAL A 11 125.40 -41.95 66.01
N ASP A 12 124.68 -42.24 67.10
CA ASP A 12 123.24 -42.55 67.04
C ASP A 12 122.38 -41.30 66.78
N GLU A 13 122.78 -40.12 67.27
CA GLU A 13 122.16 -38.83 66.92
C GLU A 13 122.40 -38.48 65.44
N VAL A 14 123.61 -38.69 64.93
CA VAL A 14 123.92 -38.51 63.50
C VAL A 14 123.15 -39.52 62.67
N ARG A 15 122.96 -40.76 63.13
CA ARG A 15 122.20 -41.81 62.42
C ARG A 15 120.71 -41.51 62.39
N THR A 16 120.13 -41.01 63.48
CA THR A 16 118.73 -40.55 63.54
C THR A 16 118.51 -39.28 62.71
N ARG A 17 119.43 -38.31 62.75
CA ARG A 17 119.42 -37.14 61.85
C ARG A 17 119.53 -37.56 60.38
N LEU A 18 120.38 -38.51 60.05
CA LEU A 18 120.59 -39.00 58.67
C LEU A 18 119.38 -39.79 58.16
N ASN A 19 118.73 -40.59 59.01
CA ASN A 19 117.48 -41.27 58.67
C ASN A 19 116.30 -40.29 58.52
N ALA A 20 116.21 -39.27 59.37
CA ALA A 20 115.24 -38.18 59.22
C ALA A 20 115.50 -37.38 57.94
N LEU A 21 116.75 -37.08 57.61
CA LEU A 21 117.15 -36.39 56.37
C LEU A 21 116.82 -37.23 55.14
N LYS A 22 117.06 -38.55 55.17
CA LYS A 22 116.66 -39.49 54.11
C LYS A 22 115.13 -39.55 53.95
N SER A 23 114.38 -39.55 55.05
CA SER A 23 112.90 -39.49 54.99
C SER A 23 112.40 -38.16 54.43
N GLN A 24 113.02 -37.04 54.82
CA GLN A 24 112.69 -35.71 54.29
C GLN A 24 113.07 -35.58 52.81
N ALA A 25 114.21 -36.12 52.39
CA ALA A 25 114.65 -36.15 51.00
C ALA A 25 113.71 -37.00 50.13
N THR A 26 113.31 -38.19 50.60
CA THR A 26 112.35 -39.05 49.89
C THR A 26 110.96 -38.44 49.82
N LYS A 27 110.48 -37.76 50.88
CA LYS A 27 109.23 -36.98 50.84
C LYS A 27 109.32 -35.80 49.88
N ALA A 28 110.42 -35.04 49.87
CA ALA A 28 110.62 -33.94 48.94
C ALA A 28 110.72 -34.41 47.48
N GLN A 29 111.34 -35.56 47.25
CA GLN A 29 111.41 -36.20 45.93
C GLN A 29 110.02 -36.64 45.46
N ARG A 30 109.24 -37.35 46.30
CA ARG A 30 107.85 -37.71 45.99
C ARG A 30 106.96 -36.49 45.80
N PHE A 31 107.15 -35.43 46.59
CA PHE A 31 106.43 -34.17 46.40
C PHE A 31 106.76 -33.54 45.04
N ARG A 32 108.03 -33.53 44.63
CA ARG A 32 108.43 -33.05 43.29
C ARG A 32 107.81 -33.89 42.18
N GLU A 33 107.85 -35.21 42.29
CA GLU A 33 107.24 -36.15 41.32
C GLU A 33 105.72 -36.00 41.24
N MET A 34 105.03 -35.87 42.38
CA MET A 34 103.58 -35.66 42.40
C MET A 34 103.19 -34.26 41.91
N THR A 35 104.01 -33.24 42.18
CA THR A 35 103.78 -31.87 41.69
C THR A 35 103.99 -31.78 40.18
N SER A 36 105.03 -32.44 39.64
CA SER A 36 105.25 -32.51 38.19
C SER A 36 104.13 -33.30 37.51
N ARG A 37 103.68 -34.40 38.12
CA ARG A 37 102.54 -35.18 37.61
C ARG A 37 101.21 -34.41 37.66
N LEU A 38 100.96 -33.66 38.73
CA LEU A 38 99.79 -32.78 38.85
C LEU A 38 99.82 -31.69 37.77
N HIS A 39 100.99 -31.09 37.52
CA HIS A 39 101.15 -30.07 36.49
C HIS A 39 100.89 -30.64 35.09
N GLU A 40 101.43 -31.83 34.79
CA GLU A 40 101.17 -32.54 33.52
C GLU A 40 99.68 -32.86 33.33
N LEU A 41 99.00 -33.35 34.38
CA LEU A 41 97.57 -33.65 34.33
C LEU A 41 96.71 -32.38 34.15
N ARG A 42 97.07 -31.27 34.81
CA ARG A 42 96.39 -29.97 34.63
C ARG A 42 96.55 -29.42 33.22
N LEU A 43 97.74 -29.53 32.64
CA LEU A 43 97.98 -29.13 31.25
C LEU A 43 97.16 -29.99 30.28
N ARG A 44 97.06 -31.30 30.52
CA ARG A 44 96.21 -32.19 29.69
C ARG A 44 94.73 -31.84 29.80
N LEU A 45 94.21 -31.62 31.01
CA LEU A 45 92.82 -31.22 31.22
C LEU A 45 92.54 -29.86 30.55
N GLY A 46 93.42 -28.88 30.74
CA GLY A 46 93.28 -27.57 30.10
C GLY A 46 93.34 -27.64 28.57
N TRP A 47 94.16 -28.53 28.02
CA TRP A 47 94.19 -28.78 26.57
C TRP A 47 92.88 -29.38 26.06
N THR A 48 92.32 -30.39 26.77
CA THR A 48 91.03 -30.98 26.39
C THR A 48 89.87 -29.99 26.50
N GLU A 49 89.83 -29.18 27.56
CA GLU A 49 88.81 -28.15 27.73
C GLU A 49 88.94 -27.07 26.64
N TYR A 50 90.16 -26.65 26.31
CA TYR A 50 90.41 -25.71 25.23
C TYR A 50 90.01 -26.27 23.86
N SER A 51 90.34 -27.52 23.55
CA SER A 51 89.94 -28.15 22.28
C SER A 51 88.42 -28.30 22.16
N ASP A 52 87.75 -28.67 23.26
CA ASP A 52 86.29 -28.80 23.29
C ASP A 52 85.61 -27.44 23.12
N LEU A 53 86.16 -26.38 23.72
CA LEU A 53 85.66 -25.01 23.54
C LEU A 53 85.90 -24.50 22.13
N LEU A 54 87.04 -24.82 21.52
CA LEU A 54 87.35 -24.44 20.14
C LEU A 54 86.37 -25.12 19.17
N ALA A 55 86.14 -26.42 19.32
CA ALA A 55 85.18 -27.17 18.50
C ALA A 55 83.74 -26.63 18.65
N LYS A 56 83.34 -26.24 19.87
CA LYS A 56 82.03 -25.60 20.11
C LYS A 56 81.94 -24.21 19.47
N ALA A 57 83.02 -23.44 19.49
CA ALA A 57 83.07 -22.11 18.87
C ALA A 57 82.98 -22.21 17.34
N GLU A 58 83.72 -23.14 16.73
CA GLU A 58 83.65 -23.42 15.29
C GLU A 58 82.24 -23.87 14.88
N ALA A 59 81.64 -24.82 15.59
CA ALA A 59 80.27 -25.26 15.32
C ALA A 59 79.24 -24.13 15.50
N ALA A 60 79.41 -23.25 16.48
CA ALA A 60 78.55 -22.08 16.66
C ALA A 60 78.73 -21.06 15.53
N GLN A 61 79.94 -20.90 15.02
CA GLN A 61 80.24 -20.00 13.90
C GLN A 61 79.64 -20.52 12.60
N ASP A 62 79.72 -21.82 12.33
CA ASP A 62 79.09 -22.46 11.16
C ASP A 62 77.57 -22.34 11.22
N ASN A 63 76.96 -22.61 12.39
CA ASN A 63 75.52 -22.45 12.58
C ASN A 63 75.07 -20.99 12.37
N LEU A 64 75.87 -20.02 12.83
CA LEU A 64 75.58 -18.60 12.64
C LEU A 64 75.70 -18.21 11.16
N ALA A 65 76.67 -18.74 10.43
CA ALA A 65 76.80 -18.54 8.99
C ALA A 65 75.59 -19.12 8.23
N GLU A 66 75.12 -20.31 8.61
CA GLU A 66 73.91 -20.90 8.02
C GLU A 66 72.65 -20.08 8.31
N LEU A 67 72.42 -19.71 9.57
CA LEU A 67 71.27 -18.89 9.98
C LEU A 67 71.26 -17.52 9.30
N THR A 68 72.43 -16.87 9.16
CA THR A 68 72.52 -15.58 8.45
C THR A 68 72.23 -15.71 6.97
N SER A 69 72.66 -16.80 6.33
CA SER A 69 72.31 -17.09 4.93
C SER A 69 70.81 -17.35 4.75
N GLN A 70 70.20 -18.16 5.63
CA GLN A 70 68.76 -18.43 5.61
C GLN A 70 67.93 -17.16 5.87
N HIS A 71 68.36 -16.31 6.79
CA HIS A 71 67.70 -15.04 7.05
C HIS A 71 67.77 -14.11 5.83
N ALA A 72 68.92 -14.03 5.16
CA ALA A 72 69.08 -13.23 3.96
C ALA A 72 68.17 -13.72 2.81
N SER A 73 68.02 -15.03 2.62
CA SER A 73 67.12 -15.58 1.60
C SER A 73 65.65 -15.30 1.92
N GLN A 74 65.24 -15.50 3.18
CA GLN A 74 63.87 -15.20 3.62
C GLN A 74 63.54 -13.70 3.50
N GLN A 75 64.50 -12.82 3.80
CA GLN A 75 64.32 -11.38 3.59
C GLN A 75 64.14 -11.03 2.12
N ALA A 76 64.90 -11.65 1.21
CA ALA A 76 64.74 -11.43 -0.22
C ALA A 76 63.36 -11.91 -0.73
N GLU A 77 62.88 -13.07 -0.26
CA GLU A 77 61.55 -13.58 -0.58
C GLU A 77 60.43 -12.66 -0.05
N LEU A 78 60.58 -12.14 1.16
CA LEU A 78 59.63 -11.20 1.76
C LEU A 78 59.56 -9.89 0.96
N GLU A 79 60.70 -9.33 0.55
CA GLU A 79 60.73 -8.10 -0.27
C GLU A 79 60.11 -8.32 -1.65
N LEU A 80 60.34 -9.47 -2.28
CA LEU A 80 59.66 -9.84 -3.53
C LEU A 80 58.13 -9.95 -3.35
N ALA A 81 57.67 -10.58 -2.26
CA ALA A 81 56.25 -10.70 -1.95
C ALA A 81 55.60 -9.34 -1.63
N ARG A 82 56.33 -8.43 -0.96
CA ARG A 82 55.87 -7.06 -0.72
C ARG A 82 55.72 -6.28 -2.02
N HIS A 83 56.69 -6.39 -2.92
CA HIS A 83 56.61 -5.71 -4.21
C HIS A 83 55.46 -6.25 -5.06
N SER A 84 55.22 -7.57 -5.08
CA SER A 84 54.09 -8.13 -5.83
C SER A 84 52.74 -7.71 -5.24
N ALA A 85 52.63 -7.63 -3.91
CA ALA A 85 51.44 -7.12 -3.24
C ALA A 85 51.17 -5.64 -3.58
N GLN A 86 52.21 -4.78 -3.58
CA GLN A 86 52.06 -3.38 -3.98
C GLN A 86 51.60 -3.20 -5.43
N LEU A 87 52.10 -4.02 -6.36
CA LEU A 87 51.64 -4.00 -7.75
C LEU A 87 50.17 -4.42 -7.86
N ALA A 88 49.78 -5.48 -7.16
CA ALA A 88 48.38 -5.94 -7.12
C ALA A 88 47.44 -4.88 -6.51
N GLU A 89 47.87 -4.15 -5.48
CA GLU A 89 47.11 -3.03 -4.90
C GLU A 89 46.93 -1.88 -5.90
N GLN A 90 47.97 -1.53 -6.66
CA GLN A 90 47.89 -0.50 -7.72
C GLN A 90 46.94 -0.91 -8.84
N GLU A 91 46.99 -2.17 -9.27
CA GLU A 91 46.04 -2.72 -10.26
C GLU A 91 44.61 -2.70 -9.74
N LEU A 92 44.39 -3.11 -8.48
CA LEU A 92 43.09 -3.05 -7.82
C LEU A 92 42.55 -1.61 -7.80
N HIS A 93 43.39 -0.64 -7.44
CA HIS A 93 43.00 0.77 -7.43
C HIS A 93 42.63 1.29 -8.82
N SER A 94 43.37 0.88 -9.85
CA SER A 94 43.07 1.22 -11.25
C SER A 94 41.73 0.62 -11.71
N VAL A 95 41.49 -0.65 -11.40
CA VAL A 95 40.23 -1.34 -11.73
C VAL A 95 39.06 -0.70 -10.98
N ALA A 96 39.22 -0.40 -9.69
CA ALA A 96 38.20 0.28 -8.90
C ALA A 96 37.84 1.66 -9.48
N GLY A 97 38.84 2.46 -9.89
CA GLY A 97 38.61 3.73 -10.56
C GLY A 97 37.86 3.56 -11.90
N ARG A 98 38.19 2.52 -12.68
CA ARG A 98 37.45 2.20 -13.91
C ARG A 98 36.01 1.79 -13.61
N CYS A 99 35.76 0.98 -12.59
CA CYS A 99 34.40 0.62 -12.16
C CYS A 99 33.57 1.85 -11.80
N GLN A 100 34.13 2.77 -10.99
CA GLN A 100 33.45 4.01 -10.62
C GLN A 100 33.09 4.88 -11.84
N THR A 101 33.98 4.98 -12.84
CA THR A 101 33.67 5.73 -14.06
C THR A 101 32.57 5.07 -14.89
N VAL A 102 32.55 3.74 -14.98
CA VAL A 102 31.49 2.99 -15.67
C VAL A 102 30.16 3.14 -14.93
N GLU A 103 30.15 3.06 -13.61
CA GLU A 103 28.96 3.28 -12.78
C GLU A 103 28.40 4.69 -12.97
N ALA A 104 29.24 5.72 -13.02
CA ALA A 104 28.82 7.09 -13.27
C ALA A 104 28.18 7.25 -14.67
N VAL A 105 28.77 6.63 -15.71
CA VAL A 105 28.19 6.65 -17.06
C VAL A 105 26.87 5.89 -17.11
N LEU A 106 26.77 4.75 -16.42
CA LEU A 106 25.52 3.98 -16.32
C LEU A 106 24.42 4.79 -15.62
N GLN A 107 24.75 5.49 -14.53
CA GLN A 107 23.79 6.35 -13.83
C GLN A 107 23.31 7.51 -14.71
N ASP A 108 24.19 8.18 -15.44
CA ASP A 108 23.80 9.23 -16.40
C ASP A 108 22.89 8.67 -17.51
N ALA A 109 23.22 7.48 -18.05
CA ALA A 109 22.39 6.83 -19.06
C ALA A 109 21.00 6.46 -18.53
N LEU A 110 20.91 5.90 -17.32
CA LEU A 110 19.64 5.59 -16.67
C LEU A 110 18.80 6.85 -16.41
N GLN A 111 19.43 7.93 -15.97
CA GLN A 111 18.75 9.22 -15.76
C GLN A 111 18.19 9.77 -17.08
N ARG A 112 18.95 9.71 -18.18
CA ARG A 112 18.46 10.12 -19.51
C ARG A 112 17.30 9.26 -19.99
N ILE A 113 17.35 7.95 -19.78
CA ILE A 113 16.25 7.03 -20.11
C ILE A 113 15.00 7.39 -19.31
N ALA A 114 15.13 7.63 -18.00
CA ALA A 114 14.00 8.02 -17.14
C ALA A 114 13.35 9.34 -17.59
N VAL A 115 14.16 10.36 -17.92
CA VAL A 115 13.65 11.62 -18.47
C VAL A 115 12.96 11.40 -19.82
N GLY A 116 13.53 10.58 -20.71
CA GLY A 116 12.93 10.23 -22.00
C GLY A 116 11.59 9.51 -21.87
N LEU A 117 11.48 8.55 -20.95
CA LEU A 117 10.24 7.82 -20.66
C LEU A 117 9.14 8.76 -20.13
N ASN A 118 9.49 9.65 -19.20
CA ASN A 118 8.55 10.66 -18.68
C ASN A 118 8.05 11.61 -19.78
N GLN A 119 8.93 12.04 -20.67
CA GLN A 119 8.55 12.84 -21.84
C GLN A 119 7.62 12.06 -22.78
N GLN A 120 7.93 10.79 -23.05
CA GLN A 120 7.10 9.93 -23.88
C GLN A 120 5.70 9.71 -23.28
N GLN A 121 5.61 9.52 -21.97
CA GLN A 121 4.34 9.37 -21.26
C GLN A 121 3.52 10.66 -21.32
N SER A 122 4.15 11.83 -21.08
CA SER A 122 3.49 13.13 -21.22
C SER A 122 2.97 13.37 -22.64
N LEU A 123 3.76 13.02 -23.66
CA LEU A 123 3.34 13.13 -25.06
C LEU A 123 2.17 12.19 -25.39
N ARG A 124 2.18 10.95 -24.88
CA ARG A 124 1.06 10.01 -25.03
C ARG A 124 -0.21 10.54 -24.40
N GLN A 125 -0.14 11.10 -23.20
CA GLN A 125 -1.29 11.69 -22.52
C GLN A 125 -1.87 12.85 -23.33
N ARG A 126 -1.03 13.77 -23.81
CA ARG A 126 -1.45 14.87 -24.69
C ARG A 126 -2.09 14.37 -25.98
N LEU A 127 -1.62 13.25 -26.53
CA LEU A 127 -2.17 12.66 -27.75
C LEU A 127 -3.58 12.11 -27.51
N VAL A 128 -3.81 11.43 -26.39
CA VAL A 128 -5.14 10.95 -25.97
C VAL A 128 -6.09 12.12 -25.71
N GLU A 129 -5.63 13.15 -25.01
CA GLU A 129 -6.41 14.38 -24.77
C GLU A 129 -6.81 15.03 -26.10
N ASN A 130 -5.87 15.21 -27.03
CA ASN A 130 -6.14 15.77 -28.36
C ASN A 130 -7.12 14.90 -29.17
N GLN A 131 -7.01 13.57 -29.11
CA GLN A 131 -7.96 12.67 -29.77
C GLN A 131 -9.37 12.79 -29.17
N SER A 132 -9.48 12.92 -27.85
CA SER A 132 -10.75 13.15 -27.16
C SER A 132 -11.37 14.50 -27.54
N GLU A 133 -10.55 15.55 -27.68
CA GLU A 133 -11.01 16.84 -28.15
C GLU A 133 -11.48 16.77 -29.60
N GLN A 134 -10.73 16.07 -30.47
CA GLN A 134 -11.07 15.92 -31.87
C GLN A 134 -12.41 15.19 -32.06
N THR A 135 -12.64 14.10 -31.32
CA THR A 135 -13.91 13.36 -31.35
C THR A 135 -15.07 14.22 -30.84
N ARG A 136 -14.87 14.98 -29.75
CA ARG A 136 -15.88 15.92 -29.23
C ARG A 136 -16.20 17.04 -30.24
N ARG A 137 -15.18 17.61 -30.89
CA ARG A 137 -15.35 18.63 -31.93
C ARG A 137 -16.07 18.06 -33.16
N ALA A 138 -15.75 16.83 -33.57
CA ALA A 138 -16.41 16.15 -34.68
C ALA A 138 -17.90 15.89 -34.38
N ALA A 139 -18.23 15.41 -33.19
CA ALA A 139 -19.62 15.22 -32.76
C ALA A 139 -20.40 16.55 -32.74
N ARG A 140 -19.78 17.62 -32.23
CA ARG A 140 -20.39 18.97 -32.25
C ARG A 140 -20.63 19.48 -33.68
N LEU A 141 -19.69 19.25 -34.58
CA LEU A 141 -19.83 19.58 -36.01
C LEU A 141 -20.97 18.80 -36.66
N ALA A 142 -21.10 17.50 -36.38
CA ALA A 142 -22.19 16.68 -36.89
C ALA A 142 -23.56 17.18 -36.39
N ALA A 143 -23.68 17.50 -35.10
CA ALA A 143 -24.90 18.06 -34.53
C ALA A 143 -25.26 19.43 -35.14
N LEU A 144 -24.27 20.32 -35.33
CA LEU A 144 -24.48 21.61 -36.00
C LEU A 144 -24.91 21.45 -37.45
N ARG A 145 -24.33 20.50 -38.20
CA ARG A 145 -24.75 20.19 -39.57
C ARG A 145 -26.19 19.68 -39.63
N SER A 146 -26.55 18.74 -38.75
CA SER A 146 -27.93 18.24 -38.65
C SER A 146 -28.92 19.38 -38.34
N ARG A 147 -28.55 20.26 -37.40
CA ARG A 147 -29.37 21.44 -37.08
C ARG A 147 -29.50 22.41 -38.25
N ALA A 148 -28.41 22.66 -38.98
CA ALA A 148 -28.43 23.49 -40.18
C ALA A 148 -29.35 22.90 -41.26
N THR A 149 -29.31 21.57 -41.46
CA THR A 149 -30.23 20.91 -42.40
C THR A 149 -31.70 20.99 -41.95
N SER A 150 -31.99 20.85 -40.66
CA SER A 150 -33.37 21.01 -40.14
C SER A 150 -33.86 22.45 -40.31
N LEU A 151 -33.04 23.45 -39.98
CA LEU A 151 -33.37 24.87 -40.18
C LEU A 151 -33.58 25.19 -41.66
N GLN A 152 -32.75 24.64 -42.55
CA GLN A 152 -32.93 24.81 -43.99
C GLN A 152 -34.28 24.24 -44.46
N SER A 153 -34.69 23.07 -43.92
CA SER A 153 -35.99 22.47 -44.24
C SER A 153 -37.15 23.31 -43.70
N GLU A 154 -37.05 23.84 -42.48
CA GLU A 154 -38.06 24.75 -41.90
C GLU A 154 -38.18 26.04 -42.72
N VAL A 155 -37.06 26.66 -43.09
CA VAL A 155 -37.06 27.86 -43.96
C VAL A 155 -37.75 27.56 -45.28
N SER A 156 -37.49 26.40 -45.89
CA SER A 156 -38.16 26.00 -47.13
C SER A 156 -39.67 25.79 -46.95
N SER A 157 -40.11 25.16 -45.85
CA SER A 157 -41.54 24.95 -45.60
C SER A 157 -42.26 26.26 -45.31
N VAL A 158 -41.63 27.17 -44.55
CA VAL A 158 -42.19 28.50 -44.28
C VAL A 158 -42.28 29.33 -45.56
N ALA A 159 -41.28 29.26 -46.44
CA ALA A 159 -41.33 29.93 -47.75
C ALA A 159 -42.46 29.38 -48.63
N ASP A 160 -42.73 28.07 -48.59
CA ASP A 160 -43.85 27.45 -49.31
C ASP A 160 -45.20 27.84 -48.72
N GLN A 161 -45.33 27.86 -47.39
CA GLN A 161 -46.53 28.35 -46.70
C GLN A 161 -46.81 29.83 -47.03
N ALA A 162 -45.78 30.67 -47.04
CA ALA A 162 -45.90 32.08 -47.43
C ALA A 162 -46.36 32.23 -48.88
N ARG A 163 -45.84 31.42 -49.81
CA ARG A 163 -46.32 31.39 -51.22
C ARG A 163 -47.78 30.98 -51.32
N LEU A 164 -48.20 29.94 -50.60
CA LEU A 164 -49.60 29.50 -50.58
C LEU A 164 -50.53 30.55 -49.98
N ALA A 165 -50.13 31.19 -48.88
CA ALA A 165 -50.88 32.27 -48.26
C ALA A 165 -51.02 33.48 -49.19
N GLN A 166 -49.95 33.86 -49.89
CA GLN A 166 -49.97 34.93 -50.89
C GLN A 166 -50.92 34.62 -52.04
N ALA A 167 -50.89 33.39 -52.58
CA ALA A 167 -51.80 32.97 -53.64
C ALA A 167 -53.27 32.98 -53.18
N ALA A 168 -53.54 32.54 -51.94
CA ALA A 168 -54.89 32.59 -51.35
C ALA A 168 -55.37 34.03 -51.16
N TYR A 169 -54.48 34.93 -50.72
CA TYR A 169 -54.77 36.36 -50.60
C TYR A 169 -55.11 36.98 -51.96
N ASP A 170 -54.31 36.71 -52.99
CA ASP A 170 -54.57 37.23 -54.35
C ASP A 170 -55.90 36.71 -54.91
N GLN A 171 -56.25 35.45 -54.66
CA GLN A 171 -57.54 34.88 -55.04
C GLN A 171 -58.71 35.54 -54.28
N ALA A 172 -58.56 35.78 -52.98
CA ALA A 172 -59.56 36.48 -52.18
C ALA A 172 -59.75 37.93 -52.64
N LYS A 173 -58.65 38.62 -52.96
CA LYS A 173 -58.68 39.97 -53.53
C LYS A 173 -59.42 40.01 -54.87
N GLN A 174 -59.13 39.09 -55.78
CA GLN A 174 -59.85 38.99 -57.06
C GLN A 174 -61.36 38.73 -56.87
N ARG A 175 -61.75 37.92 -55.87
CA ARG A 175 -63.17 37.72 -55.53
C ARG A 175 -63.82 38.99 -55.00
N ALA A 176 -63.12 39.73 -54.13
CA ALA A 176 -63.58 41.01 -53.61
C ALA A 176 -63.75 42.05 -54.72
N ASP A 177 -62.78 42.17 -55.64
CA ASP A 177 -62.86 43.08 -56.79
C ASP A 177 -64.04 42.74 -57.71
N ARG A 178 -64.28 41.45 -57.97
CA ARG A 178 -65.47 40.99 -58.73
C ARG A 178 -66.78 41.33 -58.01
N ALA A 179 -66.84 41.13 -56.70
CA ALA A 179 -68.00 41.50 -55.90
C ALA A 179 -68.24 43.02 -55.90
N LEU A 180 -67.18 43.82 -55.91
CA LEU A 180 -67.26 45.28 -56.03
C LEU A 180 -67.82 45.70 -57.39
N VAL A 181 -67.38 45.06 -58.48
CA VAL A 181 -67.94 45.28 -59.83
C VAL A 181 -69.42 44.87 -59.88
N GLN A 182 -69.79 43.74 -59.27
CA GLN A 182 -71.20 43.33 -59.19
C GLN A 182 -72.03 44.32 -58.36
N LEU A 183 -71.52 44.81 -57.22
CA LEU A 183 -72.19 45.81 -56.39
C LEU A 183 -72.37 47.15 -57.13
N THR A 184 -71.36 47.60 -57.88
CA THR A 184 -71.49 48.82 -58.69
C THR A 184 -72.50 48.66 -59.81
N GLN A 185 -72.55 47.51 -60.49
CA GLN A 185 -73.60 47.18 -61.46
C GLN A 185 -74.99 47.14 -60.81
N LEU A 186 -75.12 46.51 -59.63
CA LEU A 186 -76.37 46.46 -58.89
C LEU A 186 -76.81 47.85 -58.45
N ASN A 187 -75.89 48.70 -58.01
CA ASN A 187 -76.17 50.09 -57.65
C ASN A 187 -76.57 50.93 -58.86
N GLN A 188 -75.98 50.69 -60.04
CA GLN A 188 -76.43 51.32 -61.29
C GLN A 188 -77.84 50.86 -61.68
N GLN A 189 -78.15 49.57 -61.54
CA GLN A 189 -79.51 49.04 -61.75
C GLN A 189 -80.49 49.64 -60.73
N LEU A 190 -80.08 49.76 -59.47
CA LEU A 190 -80.89 50.33 -58.39
C LEU A 190 -81.11 51.84 -58.59
N ALA A 191 -80.12 52.56 -59.11
CA ALA A 191 -80.26 53.96 -59.53
C ALA A 191 -81.21 54.10 -60.72
N ALA A 192 -81.14 53.21 -61.72
CA ALA A 192 -82.07 53.18 -62.84
C ALA A 192 -83.51 52.84 -62.38
N HIS A 193 -83.67 51.87 -61.47
CA HIS A 193 -84.94 51.57 -60.84
C HIS A 193 -85.43 52.72 -59.95
N SER A 194 -84.55 53.45 -59.28
CA SER A 194 -84.91 54.65 -58.51
C SER A 194 -85.38 55.78 -59.42
N GLN A 195 -84.70 56.05 -60.54
CA GLN A 195 -85.17 57.01 -61.55
C GLN A 195 -86.53 56.59 -62.12
N ARG A 196 -86.72 55.29 -62.42
CA ARG A 196 -88.00 54.76 -62.86
C ARG A 196 -89.09 54.90 -61.81
N ARG A 197 -88.75 54.67 -60.54
CA ARG A 197 -89.63 54.89 -59.39
C ARG A 197 -89.95 56.37 -59.23
N ASP A 198 -89.00 57.27 -59.45
CA ASP A 198 -89.21 58.71 -59.32
C ASP A 198 -90.04 59.28 -60.49
N GLU A 199 -89.94 58.71 -61.69
CA GLU A 199 -90.88 58.93 -62.81
C GLU A 199 -92.30 58.43 -62.48
N LEU A 200 -92.40 57.20 -61.96
CA LEU A 200 -93.66 56.64 -61.46
C LEU A 200 -94.22 57.48 -60.32
N ARG A 201 -93.38 58.03 -59.44
CA ARG A 201 -93.75 58.95 -58.37
C ARG A 201 -94.19 60.31 -58.89
N LYS A 202 -93.63 60.82 -60.00
CA LYS A 202 -94.16 62.02 -60.66
C LYS A 202 -95.57 61.77 -61.21
N GLN A 203 -95.78 60.62 -61.86
CA GLN A 203 -97.11 60.19 -62.31
C GLN A 203 -98.06 59.95 -61.11
N GLN A 204 -97.55 59.43 -59.99
CA GLN A 204 -98.30 59.27 -58.75
C GLN A 204 -98.57 60.59 -58.05
N LEU A 205 -97.65 61.58 -58.08
CA LEU A 205 -97.79 62.92 -57.48
C LEU A 205 -98.76 63.79 -58.28
N GLU A 206 -98.90 63.56 -59.58
CA GLU A 206 -100.01 64.11 -60.37
C GLU A 206 -101.37 63.50 -59.96
N GLY A 207 -101.42 62.23 -59.53
CA GLY A 207 -102.62 61.59 -58.96
C GLY A 207 -102.81 61.77 -57.44
N LEU A 208 -101.76 62.08 -56.68
CA LEU A 208 -101.77 62.29 -55.23
C LEU A 208 -101.98 63.76 -54.86
N ARG A 209 -101.88 64.69 -55.82
CA ARG A 209 -102.38 66.07 -55.65
C ARG A 209 -103.89 66.12 -55.36
N ASP A 210 -104.65 65.10 -55.75
CA ASP A 210 -106.09 64.97 -55.42
C ASP A 210 -106.36 64.20 -54.11
N VAL A 211 -105.37 63.56 -53.50
CA VAL A 211 -105.52 62.70 -52.30
C VAL A 211 -104.76 63.25 -51.08
N SER A 212 -103.81 64.17 -51.29
CA SER A 212 -102.89 64.72 -50.27
C SER A 212 -103.52 65.67 -49.24
N ASP A 213 -104.78 66.06 -49.35
CA ASP A 213 -105.40 66.99 -48.39
C ASP A 213 -105.88 66.32 -47.08
N ARG A 214 -105.78 64.99 -46.92
CA ARG A 214 -106.40 64.31 -45.76
C ARG A 214 -105.60 63.24 -44.99
N ALA A 215 -104.32 63.04 -45.24
CA ALA A 215 -103.60 61.91 -44.62
C ALA A 215 -102.35 62.25 -43.77
N ALA A 216 -101.98 63.53 -43.61
CA ALA A 216 -100.67 63.90 -43.05
C ALA A 216 -100.56 64.02 -41.51
N GLU A 217 -101.65 63.98 -40.72
CA GLU A 217 -101.56 64.31 -39.28
C GLU A 217 -101.47 63.12 -38.30
N VAL A 218 -101.72 61.87 -38.70
CA VAL A 218 -102.00 60.81 -37.69
C VAL A 218 -100.82 59.85 -37.39
N ALA A 219 -99.75 59.80 -38.20
CA ALA A 219 -98.74 58.73 -38.11
C ALA A 219 -97.56 58.98 -37.13
N SER A 220 -97.40 60.20 -36.60
CA SER A 220 -96.20 60.61 -35.83
C SER A 220 -96.09 59.97 -34.43
N TYR A 221 -97.20 59.60 -33.79
CA TYR A 221 -97.21 59.25 -32.36
C TYR A 221 -97.08 57.75 -32.02
N LYS A 222 -96.95 56.84 -33.00
CA LYS A 222 -96.94 55.37 -32.73
C LYS A 222 -95.56 54.72 -32.54
N ASN A 223 -94.46 55.37 -32.93
CA ASN A 223 -93.12 54.72 -32.94
C ASN A 223 -92.33 54.85 -31.62
N ALA A 224 -92.67 55.79 -30.74
CA ALA A 224 -91.88 56.03 -29.51
C ALA A 224 -92.14 55.02 -28.36
N LEU A 225 -93.24 54.25 -28.42
CA LEU A 225 -93.63 53.36 -27.32
C LEU A 225 -93.01 51.94 -27.43
N ALA A 226 -92.48 51.56 -28.60
CA ALA A 226 -91.98 50.21 -28.87
C ALA A 226 -90.54 49.95 -28.36
N GLU A 227 -89.71 50.98 -28.20
CA GLU A 227 -88.29 50.83 -27.80
C GLU A 227 -88.09 50.54 -26.31
N LEU A 228 -88.96 51.05 -25.44
CA LEU A 228 -88.84 50.91 -23.98
C LEU A 228 -89.12 49.49 -23.46
N LEU A 229 -89.91 48.68 -24.18
CA LEU A 229 -90.27 47.32 -23.78
C LEU A 229 -89.25 46.25 -24.19
N GLN A 230 -88.36 46.54 -25.14
CA GLN A 230 -87.29 45.63 -25.59
C GLN A 230 -86.08 45.64 -24.62
N LEU A 231 -85.75 46.80 -24.03
CA LEU A 231 -84.60 46.97 -23.14
C LEU A 231 -84.72 46.18 -21.82
N ALA A 232 -85.94 46.06 -21.28
CA ALA A 232 -86.20 45.38 -20.00
C ALA A 232 -86.13 43.85 -20.09
N ARG A 233 -86.41 43.26 -21.26
CA ARG A 233 -86.32 41.81 -21.47
C ARG A 233 -84.89 41.34 -21.71
N ALA A 234 -84.04 42.19 -22.30
CA ALA A 234 -82.64 41.90 -22.56
C ALA A 234 -81.79 41.83 -21.27
N THR A 235 -82.09 42.67 -20.28
CA THR A 235 -81.34 42.69 -18.99
C THR A 235 -81.67 41.51 -18.08
N GLU A 236 -82.92 41.01 -18.13
CA GLU A 236 -83.36 39.85 -17.35
C GLU A 236 -82.72 38.55 -17.87
N GLN A 237 -82.57 38.43 -19.20
CA GLN A 237 -81.90 37.29 -19.84
C GLN A 237 -80.38 37.28 -19.58
N GLN A 238 -79.73 38.45 -19.57
CA GLN A 238 -78.31 38.57 -19.21
C GLN A 238 -78.01 38.21 -17.75
N LEU A 239 -78.94 38.43 -16.83
CA LEU A 239 -78.78 38.07 -15.42
C LEU A 239 -78.83 36.55 -15.22
N ALA A 240 -79.74 35.87 -15.91
CA ALA A 240 -79.88 34.41 -15.87
C ALA A 240 -78.66 33.70 -16.49
N ASP A 241 -78.17 34.19 -17.63
CA ASP A 241 -76.99 33.62 -18.30
C ASP A 241 -75.71 33.77 -17.43
N ASN A 242 -75.56 34.89 -16.72
CA ASN A 242 -74.41 35.09 -15.84
C ASN A 242 -74.50 34.31 -14.52
N GLN A 243 -75.69 34.06 -13.97
CA GLN A 243 -75.85 33.16 -12.81
C GLN A 243 -75.45 31.72 -13.16
N GLN A 244 -75.80 31.26 -14.36
CA GLN A 244 -75.38 29.94 -14.84
C GLN A 244 -73.87 29.87 -15.12
N SER A 245 -73.29 30.97 -15.62
CA SER A 245 -71.85 31.13 -15.79
C SER A 245 -71.09 31.07 -14.46
N GLU A 246 -71.56 31.77 -13.42
CA GLU A 246 -70.97 31.77 -12.06
C GLU A 246 -70.96 30.36 -11.45
N GLN A 247 -72.08 29.63 -11.56
CA GLN A 247 -72.20 28.28 -11.02
C GLN A 247 -71.26 27.29 -11.74
N SER A 248 -71.07 27.46 -13.05
CA SER A 248 -70.11 26.68 -13.83
C SER A 248 -68.65 27.00 -13.47
N ALA A 249 -68.35 28.29 -13.22
CA ALA A 249 -67.04 28.76 -12.80
C ALA A 249 -66.68 28.28 -11.38
N ARG A 250 -67.63 28.26 -10.43
CA ARG A 250 -67.44 27.69 -9.09
C ARG A 250 -67.07 26.22 -9.12
N ARG A 251 -67.82 25.42 -9.88
CA ARG A 251 -67.51 23.97 -10.04
C ARG A 251 -66.14 23.75 -10.68
N SER A 252 -65.76 24.58 -11.65
CA SER A 252 -64.43 24.53 -12.28
C SER A 252 -63.31 24.84 -11.28
N ALA A 253 -63.48 25.86 -10.44
CA ALA A 253 -62.53 26.24 -9.40
C ALA A 253 -62.39 25.17 -8.30
N GLU A 254 -63.49 24.56 -7.85
CA GLU A 254 -63.48 23.45 -6.88
C GLU A 254 -62.79 22.19 -7.43
N MET A 255 -63.04 21.86 -8.70
CA MET A 255 -62.36 20.75 -9.39
C MET A 255 -60.86 21.01 -9.58
N ALA A 256 -60.47 22.25 -9.90
CA ALA A 256 -59.06 22.62 -10.00
C ALA A 256 -58.36 22.58 -8.62
N ALA A 257 -59.02 23.05 -7.57
CA ALA A 257 -58.48 23.05 -6.20
C ALA A 257 -58.29 21.62 -5.64
N SER A 258 -59.25 20.72 -5.88
CA SER A 258 -59.14 19.31 -5.46
C SER A 258 -58.02 18.56 -6.21
N ARG A 259 -57.89 18.76 -7.53
CA ARG A 259 -56.77 18.20 -8.32
C ARG A 259 -55.42 18.74 -7.86
N LEU A 260 -55.33 20.04 -7.55
CA LEU A 260 -54.10 20.65 -7.04
C LEU A 260 -53.68 20.04 -5.70
N LYS A 261 -54.62 19.82 -4.77
CA LYS A 261 -54.33 19.12 -3.50
C LYS A 261 -53.80 17.71 -3.74
N GLN A 262 -54.43 16.94 -4.61
CA GLN A 262 -54.04 15.56 -4.90
C GLN A 262 -52.62 15.46 -5.48
N ILE A 263 -52.29 16.32 -6.47
CA ILE A 263 -50.93 16.36 -7.03
C ILE A 263 -49.93 16.86 -6.00
N HIS A 264 -50.30 17.81 -5.14
CA HIS A 264 -49.43 18.28 -4.07
C HIS A 264 -49.05 17.18 -3.07
N GLU A 265 -50.03 16.38 -2.63
CA GLU A 265 -49.79 15.21 -1.76
C GLU A 265 -48.90 14.16 -2.44
N GLN A 266 -49.15 13.85 -3.71
CA GLN A 266 -48.32 12.92 -4.49
C GLN A 266 -46.88 13.43 -4.69
N THR A 267 -46.71 14.73 -4.90
CA THR A 267 -45.38 15.37 -5.04
C THR A 267 -44.63 15.30 -3.71
N ALA A 268 -45.32 15.55 -2.59
CA ALA A 268 -44.74 15.48 -1.26
C ALA A 268 -44.30 14.05 -0.90
N SER A 269 -45.14 13.04 -1.16
CA SER A 269 -44.79 11.63 -0.89
C SER A 269 -43.61 11.17 -1.74
N SER A 270 -43.64 11.44 -3.06
CA SER A 270 -42.54 11.10 -3.97
C SER A 270 -41.22 11.78 -3.59
N ALA A 271 -41.27 13.05 -3.16
CA ALA A 271 -40.09 13.76 -2.67
C ALA A 271 -39.48 13.11 -1.41
N THR A 272 -40.31 12.65 -0.46
CA THR A 272 -39.80 11.96 0.74
C THR A 272 -39.15 10.61 0.41
N GLU A 273 -39.73 9.83 -0.50
CA GLU A 273 -39.15 8.57 -0.98
C GLU A 273 -37.84 8.79 -1.75
N LEU A 274 -37.78 9.84 -2.56
CA LEU A 274 -36.57 10.22 -3.29
C LEU A 274 -35.43 10.58 -2.33
N ILE A 275 -35.70 11.42 -1.32
CA ILE A 275 -34.69 11.83 -0.33
C ILE A 275 -34.16 10.60 0.42
N ARG A 276 -35.05 9.70 0.84
CA ARG A 276 -34.67 8.48 1.55
C ARG A 276 -33.76 7.58 0.70
N ASN A 277 -34.16 7.28 -0.54
CA ASN A 277 -33.37 6.43 -1.43
C ASN A 277 -32.04 7.08 -1.83
N LYS A 278 -31.98 8.41 -1.98
CA LYS A 278 -30.73 9.15 -2.20
C LYS A 278 -29.77 9.01 -1.02
N GLN A 279 -30.26 9.19 0.21
CA GLN A 279 -29.45 9.03 1.42
C GLN A 279 -28.94 7.58 1.57
N GLU A 280 -29.78 6.58 1.28
CA GLU A 280 -29.35 5.17 1.31
C GLU A 280 -28.31 4.86 0.23
N LEU A 281 -28.48 5.37 -1.00
CA LEU A 281 -27.51 5.22 -2.08
C LEU A 281 -26.16 5.89 -1.75
N GLU A 282 -26.20 7.09 -1.18
CA GLU A 282 -24.99 7.83 -0.82
C GLU A 282 -24.25 7.16 0.34
N ARG A 283 -24.98 6.63 1.34
CA ARG A 283 -24.40 5.80 2.40
C ARG A 283 -23.75 4.54 1.84
N HIS A 284 -24.38 3.86 0.89
CA HIS A 284 -23.79 2.68 0.23
C HIS A 284 -22.55 3.03 -0.59
N ARG A 285 -22.54 4.17 -1.28
CA ARG A 285 -21.34 4.65 -2.02
C ARG A 285 -20.20 5.02 -1.08
N GLN A 286 -20.48 5.69 0.04
CA GLN A 286 -19.46 6.01 1.04
C GLN A 286 -18.85 4.74 1.64
N GLN A 287 -19.69 3.78 2.07
CA GLN A 287 -19.22 2.49 2.59
C GLN A 287 -18.45 1.69 1.54
N LEU A 288 -18.87 1.74 0.27
CA LEU A 288 -18.13 1.13 -0.82
C LEU A 288 -16.74 1.77 -0.98
N SER A 289 -16.64 3.09 -0.95
CA SER A 289 -15.35 3.80 -1.03
C SER A 289 -14.42 3.42 0.12
N THR A 290 -14.91 3.41 1.36
CA THR A 290 -14.08 3.06 2.53
C THR A 290 -13.61 1.61 2.48
N THR A 291 -14.50 0.67 2.12
CA THR A 291 -14.12 -0.74 1.98
C THR A 291 -13.15 -0.99 0.82
N GLN A 292 -13.24 -0.21 -0.27
CA GLN A 292 -12.26 -0.24 -1.37
C GLN A 292 -10.88 0.25 -0.94
N GLU A 293 -10.82 1.34 -0.17
CA GLU A 293 -9.57 1.84 0.42
C GLU A 293 -8.96 0.82 1.38
N GLU A 294 -9.75 0.23 2.27
CA GLU A 294 -9.32 -0.85 3.17
C GLU A 294 -8.79 -2.07 2.40
N ALA A 295 -9.49 -2.49 1.34
CA ALA A 295 -9.05 -3.58 0.49
C ALA A 295 -7.72 -3.27 -0.23
N ALA A 296 -7.53 -2.02 -0.70
CA ALA A 296 -6.28 -1.60 -1.33
C ALA A 296 -5.11 -1.62 -0.33
N VAL A 297 -5.32 -1.18 0.91
CA VAL A 297 -4.30 -1.25 1.99
C VAL A 297 -3.96 -2.70 2.31
N LEU A 298 -4.97 -3.58 2.43
CA LEU A 298 -4.77 -5.01 2.69
C LEU A 298 -4.04 -5.70 1.55
N GLN A 299 -4.33 -5.33 0.30
CA GLN A 299 -3.62 -5.84 -0.87
C GLN A 299 -2.14 -5.45 -0.84
N GLY A 300 -1.83 -4.17 -0.60
CA GLY A 300 -0.45 -3.71 -0.50
C GLY A 300 0.33 -4.39 0.63
N ARG A 301 -0.32 -4.63 1.78
CA ARG A 301 0.27 -5.40 2.88
C ARG A 301 0.54 -6.85 2.49
N LEU A 302 -0.37 -7.49 1.76
CA LEU A 302 -0.22 -8.87 1.29
C LEU A 302 0.92 -8.99 0.28
N GLU A 303 1.01 -8.06 -0.68
CA GLU A 303 2.11 -8.00 -1.65
C GLU A 303 3.45 -7.83 -0.94
N GLY A 304 3.57 -6.84 -0.04
CA GLY A 304 4.80 -6.61 0.73
C GLY A 304 5.21 -7.79 1.62
N ALA A 305 4.25 -8.42 2.31
CA ALA A 305 4.52 -9.61 3.11
C ALA A 305 4.93 -10.81 2.24
N SER A 306 4.33 -10.96 1.05
CA SER A 306 4.67 -12.05 0.11
C SER A 306 6.07 -11.87 -0.49
N GLU A 307 6.46 -10.65 -0.84
CA GLU A 307 7.81 -10.33 -1.30
C GLU A 307 8.85 -10.61 -0.21
N ARG A 308 8.58 -10.17 1.03
CA ARG A 308 9.42 -10.46 2.19
C ARG A 308 9.56 -11.96 2.44
N LEU A 309 8.46 -12.71 2.41
CA LEU A 309 8.48 -14.16 2.53
C LEU A 309 9.34 -14.80 1.43
N HIS A 310 9.17 -14.35 0.18
CA HIS A 310 9.93 -14.88 -0.95
C HIS A 310 11.44 -14.71 -0.76
N ILE A 311 11.88 -13.53 -0.30
CA ILE A 311 13.29 -13.27 -0.01
C ILE A 311 13.77 -14.20 1.11
N LEU A 312 13.05 -14.29 2.22
CA LEU A 312 13.44 -15.15 3.35
C LEU A 312 13.53 -16.62 2.94
N GLU A 313 12.57 -17.11 2.15
CA GLU A 313 12.57 -18.47 1.61
C GLU A 313 13.74 -18.71 0.64
N GLN A 314 14.09 -17.74 -0.20
CA GLN A 314 15.29 -17.84 -1.06
C GLN A 314 16.55 -17.96 -0.23
N LEU A 315 16.70 -17.13 0.81
CA LEU A 315 17.85 -17.18 1.72
C LEU A 315 17.92 -18.53 2.45
N GLU A 316 16.77 -19.12 2.84
CA GLU A 316 16.70 -20.45 3.45
C GLU A 316 17.04 -21.57 2.45
N GLN A 317 16.48 -21.53 1.23
CA GLN A 317 16.74 -22.51 0.17
C GLN A 317 18.20 -22.54 -0.26
N HIS A 318 18.84 -21.37 -0.35
CA HIS A 318 20.27 -21.24 -0.65
C HIS A 318 21.18 -21.55 0.55
N LEU A 319 20.60 -21.86 1.71
CA LEU A 319 21.32 -22.14 2.96
C LEU A 319 22.33 -21.01 3.27
N GLU A 320 21.89 -19.76 3.10
CA GLU A 320 22.72 -18.59 3.29
C GLU A 320 22.99 -18.36 4.79
N GLY A 321 24.25 -18.13 5.15
CA GLY A 321 24.68 -18.10 6.55
C GLY A 321 24.95 -19.49 7.15
N VAL A 322 24.71 -20.58 6.40
CA VAL A 322 25.12 -21.93 6.80
C VAL A 322 26.57 -22.20 6.42
N ASP A 323 27.36 -22.75 7.34
CA ASP A 323 28.76 -23.15 7.10
C ASP A 323 28.89 -24.07 5.87
N ALA A 324 29.92 -23.86 5.05
CA ALA A 324 30.10 -24.57 3.77
C ALA A 324 30.11 -26.11 3.93
N GLY A 325 30.68 -26.62 5.03
CA GLY A 325 30.76 -28.05 5.29
C GLY A 325 29.40 -28.63 5.67
N ALA A 326 28.64 -27.93 6.51
CA ALA A 326 27.29 -28.32 6.88
C ALA A 326 26.35 -28.29 5.66
N ARG A 327 26.45 -27.25 4.82
CA ARG A 327 25.70 -27.13 3.57
C ARG A 327 25.95 -28.29 2.62
N HIS A 328 27.21 -28.68 2.45
CA HIS A 328 27.60 -29.79 1.57
C HIS A 328 27.01 -31.13 2.04
N VAL A 329 27.15 -31.44 3.33
CA VAL A 329 26.61 -32.68 3.91
C VAL A 329 25.09 -32.73 3.84
N LEU A 330 24.38 -31.62 4.10
CA LEU A 330 22.92 -31.53 3.97
C LEU A 330 22.46 -31.79 2.52
N ALA A 331 23.15 -31.22 1.54
CA ALA A 331 22.82 -31.42 0.13
C ALA A 331 22.94 -32.91 -0.26
N LEU A 332 24.01 -33.57 0.20
CA LEU A 332 24.20 -35.01 -0.02
C LEU A 332 23.17 -35.86 0.72
N ALA A 333 22.83 -35.52 1.97
CA ALA A 333 21.84 -36.23 2.76
C ALA A 333 20.44 -36.17 2.13
N ARG A 334 20.08 -35.06 1.45
CA ARG A 334 18.81 -34.92 0.73
C ARG A 334 18.74 -35.76 -0.56
N GLN A 335 19.88 -36.11 -1.16
CA GLN A 335 19.96 -36.78 -2.46
C GLN A 335 20.34 -38.27 -2.37
N SER A 336 21.04 -38.67 -1.31
CA SER A 336 21.63 -40.00 -1.17
C SER A 336 20.76 -40.96 -0.35
N SER A 337 20.83 -42.24 -0.71
CA SER A 337 20.28 -43.35 0.08
C SER A 337 21.34 -44.06 0.94
N ASP A 338 22.50 -43.44 1.16
CA ASP A 338 23.54 -43.95 2.04
C ASP A 338 23.04 -43.97 3.51
N PRO A 339 23.10 -45.12 4.22
CA PRO A 339 22.80 -45.20 5.65
C PRO A 339 23.52 -44.15 6.51
N ALA A 340 24.78 -43.82 6.20
CA ALA A 340 25.55 -42.86 6.97
C ALA A 340 25.02 -41.44 6.80
N LEU A 341 24.55 -41.07 5.61
CA LEU A 341 23.93 -39.77 5.34
C LEU A 341 22.47 -39.71 5.85
N ARG A 342 21.77 -40.84 5.91
CA ARG A 342 20.44 -40.93 6.56
C ARG A 342 20.47 -40.70 8.07
N SER A 343 21.62 -40.87 8.72
CA SER A 343 21.78 -40.55 10.14
C SER A 343 21.70 -39.04 10.44
N VAL A 344 21.78 -38.18 9.42
CA VAL A 344 21.68 -36.72 9.54
C VAL A 344 20.23 -36.31 9.76
N ARG A 345 19.93 -35.68 10.89
CA ARG A 345 18.59 -35.19 11.27
C ARG A 345 18.30 -33.77 10.84
N GLY A 346 19.34 -32.95 10.62
CA GLY A 346 19.22 -31.54 10.23
C GLY A 346 20.18 -30.65 11.00
N LEU A 347 20.10 -29.34 10.78
CA LEU A 347 20.83 -28.35 11.59
C LEU A 347 20.16 -28.17 12.94
N VAL A 348 20.91 -27.79 13.97
CA VAL A 348 20.33 -27.41 15.28
C VAL A 348 19.25 -26.33 15.12
N ALA A 349 19.50 -25.31 14.29
CA ALA A 349 18.51 -24.26 14.01
C ALA A 349 17.24 -24.76 13.30
N GLU A 350 17.28 -25.93 12.64
CA GLU A 350 16.13 -26.50 11.96
C GLU A 350 15.22 -27.35 12.87
N LEU A 351 15.70 -27.71 14.06
CA LEU A 351 15.06 -28.69 14.95
C LEU A 351 14.32 -28.06 16.14
N LEU A 352 14.25 -26.73 16.18
CA LEU A 352 13.50 -25.96 17.17
C LEU A 352 12.57 -24.95 16.49
N GLU A 353 11.58 -24.50 17.26
CA GLU A 353 10.69 -23.40 16.96
C GLU A 353 10.72 -22.40 18.12
N VAL A 354 10.58 -21.12 17.81
CA VAL A 354 10.59 -20.04 18.79
C VAL A 354 9.78 -18.85 18.27
N ASP A 355 9.18 -18.11 19.19
CA ASP A 355 8.54 -16.83 18.88
C ASP A 355 9.53 -15.87 18.22
N VAL A 356 9.06 -15.09 17.23
CA VAL A 356 9.88 -14.12 16.49
C VAL A 356 10.54 -13.10 17.41
N ASP A 357 9.85 -12.69 18.47
CA ASP A 357 10.38 -11.70 19.42
C ASP A 357 11.55 -12.25 20.26
N LEU A 358 11.59 -13.57 20.48
CA LEU A 358 12.63 -14.25 21.26
C LEU A 358 13.73 -14.87 20.38
N ALA A 359 13.48 -15.03 19.08
CA ALA A 359 14.39 -15.68 18.15
C ALA A 359 15.82 -15.09 18.12
N PRO A 360 16.02 -13.75 18.15
CA PRO A 360 17.36 -13.16 18.19
C PRO A 360 18.15 -13.53 19.46
N LEU A 361 17.45 -13.66 20.60
CA LEU A 361 18.05 -14.09 21.86
C LEU A 361 18.49 -15.55 21.80
N VAL A 362 17.70 -16.40 21.16
CA VAL A 362 18.03 -17.82 20.95
C VAL A 362 19.18 -17.97 19.96
N ASP A 363 19.21 -17.20 18.87
CA ASP A 363 20.35 -17.17 17.94
C ASP A 363 21.64 -16.77 18.66
N THR A 364 21.57 -15.75 19.52
CA THR A 364 22.70 -15.31 20.35
C THR A 364 23.14 -16.41 21.32
N ALA A 365 22.18 -17.09 21.97
CA ALA A 365 22.46 -18.19 22.89
C ALA A 365 23.12 -19.40 22.20
N LEU A 366 22.68 -19.75 20.99
CA LEU A 366 23.23 -20.87 20.22
C LEU A 366 24.56 -20.51 19.54
N GLY A 367 24.68 -19.27 19.06
CA GLY A 367 25.82 -18.80 18.27
C GLY A 367 26.17 -19.77 17.13
N HIS A 368 27.44 -20.14 17.03
CA HIS A 368 27.90 -21.08 16.02
C HIS A 368 27.30 -22.50 16.13
N MET A 369 26.69 -22.89 17.27
CA MET A 369 26.01 -24.18 17.39
C MET A 369 24.73 -24.25 16.54
N ALA A 370 24.15 -23.12 16.17
CA ALA A 370 23.01 -23.08 15.23
C ALA A 370 23.34 -23.77 13.89
N ASN A 371 24.62 -23.73 13.48
CA ASN A 371 25.17 -24.36 12.27
C ASN A 371 25.55 -25.85 12.42
N ALA A 372 25.47 -26.42 13.62
CA ALA A 372 25.88 -27.79 13.85
C ALA A 372 24.86 -28.78 13.26
N LEU A 373 25.35 -29.85 12.63
CA LEU A 373 24.51 -30.94 12.14
C LEU A 373 24.29 -31.99 13.21
N VAL A 374 23.03 -32.36 13.42
CA VAL A 374 22.61 -33.36 14.37
C VAL A 374 22.58 -34.74 13.70
N LEU A 375 23.22 -35.72 14.33
CA LEU A 375 23.35 -37.10 13.86
C LEU A 375 22.76 -38.07 14.89
N ASP A 376 22.12 -39.14 14.42
CA ASP A 376 21.73 -40.25 15.28
C ASP A 376 22.93 -41.02 15.83
N ASP A 377 23.93 -41.28 14.98
CA ASP A 377 25.07 -42.15 15.29
C ASP A 377 26.41 -41.62 14.75
N GLY A 378 27.45 -42.47 14.78
CA GLY A 378 28.80 -42.13 14.35
C GLY A 378 29.19 -42.52 12.92
N GLN A 379 28.28 -43.04 12.09
CA GLN A 379 28.63 -43.60 10.77
C GLN A 379 29.22 -42.55 9.83
N LEU A 380 28.60 -41.37 9.76
CA LEU A 380 29.10 -40.25 8.94
C LEU A 380 30.52 -39.83 9.35
N ILE A 381 30.81 -39.82 10.66
CA ILE A 381 32.14 -39.49 11.18
C ILE A 381 33.18 -40.51 10.72
N GLN A 382 32.82 -41.79 10.62
CA GLN A 382 33.71 -42.83 10.10
C GLN A 382 34.02 -42.60 8.62
N GLN A 383 33.03 -42.22 7.81
CA GLN A 383 33.23 -41.90 6.39
C GLN A 383 34.16 -40.70 6.20
N VAL A 384 33.96 -39.63 6.98
CA VAL A 384 34.86 -38.46 6.97
C VAL A 384 36.28 -38.86 7.41
N ARG A 385 36.41 -39.64 8.49
CA ARG A 385 37.71 -40.15 8.98
C ARG A 385 38.43 -40.99 7.94
N ASN A 386 37.69 -41.84 7.22
CA ASN A 386 38.22 -42.72 6.18
C ASN A 386 38.40 -42.01 4.83
N ARG A 387 38.19 -40.68 4.76
CA ARG A 387 38.27 -39.86 3.54
C ARG A 387 37.37 -40.34 2.41
N GLN A 388 36.25 -40.98 2.76
CA GLN A 388 35.21 -41.39 1.82
C GLN A 388 34.27 -40.23 1.48
N LEU A 389 34.27 -39.19 2.32
CA LEU A 389 33.49 -37.97 2.16
C LEU A 389 34.39 -36.76 2.39
N GLU A 390 34.51 -35.91 1.37
CA GLU A 390 35.25 -34.65 1.47
C GLU A 390 34.35 -33.55 2.05
N ILE A 391 34.90 -32.74 2.95
CA ILE A 391 34.17 -31.67 3.63
C ILE A 391 34.78 -30.31 3.25
N PRO A 392 34.07 -29.47 2.49
CA PRO A 392 34.54 -28.13 2.18
C PRO A 392 34.35 -27.20 3.37
N GLY A 393 35.43 -26.71 3.98
CA GLY A 393 35.38 -25.74 5.06
C GLY A 393 35.00 -26.33 6.43
N ARG A 394 34.38 -25.50 7.29
CA ARG A 394 34.03 -25.88 8.67
C ARG A 394 32.79 -26.77 8.70
N LEU A 395 32.83 -27.79 9.56
CA LEU A 395 31.72 -28.68 9.85
C LEU A 395 31.70 -28.99 11.35
N THR A 396 30.57 -28.74 12.00
CA THR A 396 30.33 -29.14 13.39
C THR A 396 29.27 -30.22 13.42
N LEU A 397 29.54 -31.33 14.13
CA LEU A 397 28.65 -32.48 14.23
C LEU A 397 28.26 -32.72 15.69
N MET A 398 26.97 -32.89 15.97
CA MET A 398 26.44 -33.27 17.26
C MET A 398 25.77 -34.64 17.18
N ARG A 399 26.15 -35.54 18.09
CA ARG A 399 25.66 -36.92 18.11
C ARG A 399 24.67 -37.13 19.23
N LEU A 400 23.45 -37.53 18.88
CA LEU A 400 22.39 -37.83 19.85
C LEU A 400 22.76 -39.02 20.74
N ASP A 401 23.38 -40.07 20.19
CA ASP A 401 23.81 -41.27 20.94
C ASP A 401 24.93 -41.02 21.96
N ARG A 402 25.59 -39.86 21.91
CA ARG A 402 26.72 -39.48 22.77
C ARG A 402 26.52 -38.15 23.48
N LEU A 403 25.29 -37.64 23.57
CA LEU A 403 25.01 -36.42 24.33
C LEU A 403 25.34 -36.62 25.82
N PRO A 404 26.09 -35.69 26.44
CA PRO A 404 26.33 -35.72 27.87
C PRO A 404 25.01 -35.63 28.64
N THR A 405 24.81 -36.53 29.60
CA THR A 405 23.55 -36.65 30.34
C THR A 405 23.33 -35.53 31.35
N ARG A 406 24.38 -34.78 31.74
CA ARG A 406 24.31 -33.67 32.70
C ARG A 406 25.36 -32.61 32.40
N ARG A 407 24.98 -31.33 32.50
CA ARG A 407 25.92 -30.20 32.58
C ARG A 407 25.99 -29.64 34.00
N PHE A 408 27.15 -29.14 34.37
CA PHE A 408 27.31 -28.36 35.59
C PHE A 408 26.49 -27.06 35.46
N GLY A 409 25.79 -26.62 36.52
CA GLY A 409 24.90 -25.45 36.48
C GLY A 409 23.43 -25.74 36.08
N GLU A 410 23.12 -26.88 35.47
CA GLU A 410 21.77 -27.21 34.95
C GLU A 410 20.67 -27.28 36.03
N LYS A 411 21.05 -27.54 37.29
CA LYS A 411 20.14 -27.57 38.45
C LYS A 411 19.91 -26.20 39.08
N VAL A 412 20.68 -25.19 38.69
CA VAL A 412 20.53 -23.83 39.23
C VAL A 412 19.26 -23.24 38.63
N GLN A 413 18.33 -22.85 39.49
CA GLN A 413 17.09 -22.19 39.12
C GLN A 413 17.16 -20.74 39.58
N LEU A 414 16.95 -19.84 38.64
CA LEU A 414 16.87 -18.40 38.91
C LEU A 414 15.44 -17.86 38.67
N ASP A 415 14.46 -18.75 38.53
CA ASP A 415 13.06 -18.41 38.33
C ASP A 415 12.60 -17.46 39.48
N GLY A 416 12.03 -16.29 39.12
CA GLY A 416 11.52 -15.30 40.08
C GLY A 416 12.53 -14.27 40.60
N VAL A 417 13.81 -14.34 40.17
CA VAL A 417 14.80 -13.29 40.46
C VAL A 417 14.55 -12.07 39.55
N ARG A 418 14.72 -10.86 40.09
CA ARG A 418 14.50 -9.60 39.34
C ARG A 418 15.43 -9.53 38.13
N GLY A 419 14.87 -9.10 37.00
CA GLY A 419 15.58 -8.88 35.73
C GLY A 419 15.85 -10.15 34.93
N ILE A 420 15.30 -11.30 35.35
CA ILE A 420 15.34 -12.55 34.58
C ILE A 420 14.08 -12.67 33.73
N ILE A 421 14.28 -12.87 32.43
CA ILE A 421 13.22 -13.16 31.46
C ILE A 421 12.85 -14.65 31.54
N GLY A 422 13.87 -15.51 31.61
CA GLY A 422 13.69 -16.95 31.85
C GLY A 422 14.82 -17.79 31.28
N ARG A 423 14.67 -19.11 31.31
CA ARG A 423 15.71 -20.04 30.84
C ARG A 423 15.52 -20.41 29.37
N ALA A 424 16.57 -20.35 28.57
CA ALA A 424 16.48 -20.41 27.11
C ALA A 424 15.91 -21.73 26.57
N ASP A 425 16.17 -22.87 27.23
CA ASP A 425 15.61 -24.18 26.85
C ASP A 425 14.09 -24.30 27.05
N ARG A 426 13.49 -23.42 27.87
CA ARG A 426 12.04 -23.36 28.12
C ARG A 426 11.32 -22.33 27.24
N MET A 427 12.08 -21.55 26.48
CA MET A 427 11.58 -20.50 25.58
C MET A 427 11.50 -20.98 24.12
N ILE A 428 11.78 -22.25 23.88
CA ILE A 428 11.74 -22.87 22.56
C ILE A 428 10.84 -24.11 22.59
N ASP A 429 10.24 -24.42 21.46
CA ASP A 429 9.53 -25.65 21.21
C ASP A 429 10.38 -26.58 20.33
N CYS A 430 10.34 -27.89 20.59
CA CYS A 430 11.06 -28.87 19.79
C CYS A 430 10.42 -30.26 19.90
N HIS A 431 10.71 -31.15 18.96
CA HIS A 431 10.26 -32.54 19.04
C HIS A 431 10.91 -33.25 20.24
N THR A 432 10.17 -34.16 20.88
CA THR A 432 10.61 -34.85 22.11
C THR A 432 11.96 -35.56 21.99
N ASP A 433 12.29 -36.08 20.80
CA ASP A 433 13.58 -36.71 20.50
C ASP A 433 14.77 -35.76 20.64
N PHE A 434 14.56 -34.45 20.45
CA PHE A 434 15.59 -33.41 20.53
C PHE A 434 15.58 -32.65 21.86
N ALA A 435 14.65 -32.94 22.77
CA ALA A 435 14.57 -32.25 24.06
C ALA A 435 15.87 -32.36 24.88
N SER A 436 16.55 -33.51 24.81
CA SER A 436 17.85 -33.72 25.47
C SER A 436 18.98 -32.87 24.86
N LEU A 437 18.97 -32.68 23.53
CA LEU A 437 19.91 -31.84 22.81
C LEU A 437 19.75 -30.38 23.22
N PHE A 438 18.53 -29.85 23.20
CA PHE A 438 18.28 -28.45 23.51
C PHE A 438 18.47 -28.14 24.99
N ARG A 439 18.12 -29.07 25.88
CA ARG A 439 18.48 -28.98 27.29
C ARG A 439 20.00 -28.94 27.51
N TYR A 440 20.77 -29.68 26.70
CA TYR A 440 22.23 -29.63 26.74
C TYR A 440 22.79 -28.29 26.21
N LEU A 441 22.23 -27.74 25.12
CA LEU A 441 22.72 -26.50 24.51
C LEU A 441 22.31 -25.24 25.27
N LEU A 442 21.07 -25.20 25.77
CA LEU A 442 20.41 -24.00 26.29
C LEU A 442 20.03 -24.10 27.77
N GLY A 443 20.11 -25.28 28.41
CA GLY A 443 19.66 -25.49 29.79
C GLY A 443 20.52 -24.81 30.87
N THR A 444 21.68 -24.27 30.50
CA THR A 444 22.53 -23.43 31.36
C THR A 444 22.50 -21.96 30.96
N THR A 445 21.68 -21.59 29.96
CA THR A 445 21.59 -20.23 29.43
C THR A 445 20.33 -19.54 29.94
N TRP A 446 20.49 -18.37 30.54
CA TRP A 446 19.40 -17.54 31.07
C TRP A 446 19.28 -16.24 30.29
N MET A 447 18.07 -15.88 29.91
CA MET A 447 17.74 -14.61 29.30
C MET A 447 17.47 -13.57 30.40
N VAL A 448 18.06 -12.40 30.28
CA VAL A 448 17.99 -11.31 31.26
C VAL A 448 17.68 -9.98 30.59
N ASP A 449 17.16 -9.03 31.35
CA ASP A 449 16.75 -7.72 30.83
C ASP A 449 17.93 -6.82 30.42
N SER A 450 19.04 -6.86 31.15
CA SER A 450 20.17 -5.94 30.95
C SER A 450 21.54 -6.58 31.24
N LEU A 451 22.60 -5.92 30.75
CA LEU A 451 23.98 -6.33 31.01
C LEU A 451 24.35 -6.25 32.50
N ASP A 452 23.88 -5.22 33.18
CA ASP A 452 24.13 -5.03 34.62
C ASP A 452 23.55 -6.21 35.40
N THR A 453 22.32 -6.62 35.08
CA THR A 453 21.70 -7.82 35.66
C THR A 453 22.52 -9.08 35.36
N ALA A 454 23.01 -9.24 34.13
CA ALA A 454 23.86 -10.36 33.76
C ALA A 454 25.13 -10.43 34.65
N LEU A 455 25.86 -9.32 34.75
CA LEU A 455 27.10 -9.19 35.53
C LEU A 455 26.86 -9.46 37.02
N GLU A 456 25.78 -8.92 37.59
CA GLU A 456 25.39 -9.16 38.99
C GLU A 456 25.12 -10.66 39.22
N LEU A 457 24.32 -11.29 38.35
CA LEU A 457 23.95 -12.69 38.50
C LEU A 457 25.14 -13.64 38.35
N ALA A 458 26.05 -13.36 37.42
CA ALA A 458 27.28 -14.16 37.28
C ALA A 458 28.19 -14.07 38.49
N HIS A 459 28.28 -12.90 39.13
CA HIS A 459 29.10 -12.70 40.33
C HIS A 459 28.53 -13.44 41.56
N PHE A 460 27.22 -13.38 41.79
CA PHE A 460 26.62 -13.86 43.05
C PHE A 460 26.01 -15.26 43.00
N ARG A 461 25.45 -15.69 41.86
CA ARG A 461 24.58 -16.88 41.78
C ARG A 461 24.87 -17.80 40.59
N GLY A 462 25.68 -17.35 39.63
CA GLY A 462 25.77 -17.93 38.30
C GLY A 462 27.13 -18.51 37.91
N ALA A 463 27.97 -18.93 38.86
CA ALA A 463 29.21 -19.65 38.52
C ALA A 463 28.84 -20.84 37.62
N SER A 464 29.30 -20.82 36.37
CA SER A 464 28.98 -21.78 35.30
C SER A 464 27.65 -21.63 34.53
N LEU A 465 26.95 -20.50 34.64
CA LEU A 465 25.78 -20.17 33.79
C LEU A 465 26.15 -19.19 32.69
N ARG A 466 25.42 -19.26 31.57
CA ARG A 466 25.50 -18.31 30.47
C ARG A 466 24.33 -17.33 30.58
N PHE A 467 24.54 -16.07 30.22
CA PHE A 467 23.50 -15.04 30.26
C PHE A 467 23.39 -14.35 28.91
N VAL A 468 22.17 -14.21 28.40
CA VAL A 468 21.86 -13.46 27.18
C VAL A 468 20.96 -12.28 27.54
N THR A 469 21.36 -11.07 27.22
CA THR A 469 20.57 -9.86 27.52
C THR A 469 19.50 -9.62 26.46
N ALA A 470 18.48 -8.81 26.76
CA ALA A 470 17.48 -8.35 25.81
C ALA A 470 18.10 -7.68 24.56
N ASP A 471 19.25 -7.02 24.74
CA ASP A 471 20.04 -6.38 23.67
C ASP A 471 20.94 -7.38 22.90
N CYS A 472 20.70 -8.68 23.03
CA CYS A 472 21.46 -9.75 22.35
C CYS A 472 22.97 -9.75 22.69
N GLN A 473 23.34 -9.40 23.93
CA GLN A 473 24.71 -9.54 24.42
C GLN A 473 24.85 -10.87 25.14
N LEU A 474 25.98 -11.55 24.96
CA LEU A 474 26.21 -12.89 25.50
C LEU A 474 27.36 -12.88 26.51
N MET A 475 27.08 -13.34 27.72
CA MET A 475 28.10 -13.65 28.71
C MET A 475 28.20 -15.17 28.89
N GLU A 476 29.39 -15.69 28.67
CA GLU A 476 29.73 -17.09 28.81
C GLU A 476 29.98 -17.48 30.27
N SER A 477 29.94 -18.78 30.53
CA SER A 477 30.11 -19.37 31.86
C SER A 477 31.47 -19.12 32.52
N ASP A 478 32.48 -18.79 31.72
CA ASP A 478 33.84 -18.44 32.15
C ASP A 478 34.05 -16.92 32.33
N GLY A 479 32.99 -16.13 32.14
CA GLY A 479 33.02 -14.67 32.20
C GLY A 479 33.40 -14.00 30.87
N THR A 480 33.61 -14.75 29.78
CA THR A 480 33.83 -14.18 28.46
C THR A 480 32.58 -13.43 28.00
N LEU A 481 32.75 -12.18 27.59
CA LEU A 481 31.65 -11.30 27.21
C LEU A 481 31.73 -10.96 25.72
N THR A 482 30.64 -11.19 25.00
CA THR A 482 30.46 -10.85 23.59
C THR A 482 29.42 -9.73 23.48
N ILE A 483 29.87 -8.56 23.01
CA ILE A 483 29.03 -7.37 22.80
C ILE A 483 29.24 -6.87 21.37
N GLY A 484 28.16 -6.44 20.73
CA GLY A 484 28.18 -5.86 19.39
C GLY A 484 26.94 -6.26 18.60
N ALA A 485 26.69 -5.55 17.50
CA ALA A 485 25.64 -5.97 16.57
C ALA A 485 26.00 -7.32 15.94
N LEU A 486 25.04 -8.23 15.82
CA LEU A 486 25.23 -9.49 15.10
C LEU A 486 25.64 -9.17 13.65
N GLN A 487 26.90 -9.44 13.29
CA GLN A 487 27.41 -9.28 11.93
C GLN A 487 27.12 -10.51 11.08
N SER A 488 25.85 -10.69 10.71
CA SER A 488 25.42 -11.26 9.43
C SER A 488 23.89 -11.21 9.39
N SER A 489 23.33 -11.35 8.19
CA SER A 489 21.90 -11.61 7.95
C SER A 489 21.26 -12.39 9.10
N ALA A 490 20.09 -11.92 9.57
CA ALA A 490 19.33 -12.46 10.70
C ALA A 490 19.58 -13.95 10.93
N GLY A 491 19.97 -14.31 12.15
CA GLY A 491 20.43 -15.64 12.51
C GLY A 491 19.46 -16.73 12.04
N LEU A 492 19.98 -17.95 11.89
CA LEU A 492 19.26 -19.05 11.24
C LEU A 492 17.93 -19.34 11.92
N VAL A 493 17.85 -19.16 13.25
CA VAL A 493 16.61 -19.33 14.00
C VAL A 493 15.66 -18.17 13.74
N SER A 494 16.13 -16.92 13.84
CA SER A 494 15.33 -15.71 13.58
C SER A 494 14.70 -15.74 12.21
N ARG A 495 15.46 -16.12 11.17
CA ARG A 495 14.94 -16.23 9.80
C ARG A 495 13.79 -17.23 9.71
N ARG A 496 13.91 -18.40 10.35
CA ARG A 496 12.87 -19.44 10.32
C ARG A 496 11.61 -19.02 11.06
N SER A 497 11.75 -18.45 12.25
CA SER A 497 10.63 -17.86 12.98
C SER A 497 9.95 -16.76 12.17
N GLU A 498 10.74 -15.91 11.50
CA GLU A 498 10.23 -14.85 10.64
C GLU A 498 9.45 -15.39 9.43
N ILE A 499 9.92 -16.47 8.79
CA ILE A 499 9.20 -17.18 7.72
C ILE A 499 7.85 -17.70 8.22
N GLN A 500 7.83 -18.39 9.36
CA GLN A 500 6.59 -18.94 9.93
C GLN A 500 5.59 -17.83 10.28
N ASN A 501 6.04 -16.76 10.92
CA ASN A 501 5.19 -15.63 11.28
C ASN A 501 4.70 -14.86 10.05
N THR A 502 5.56 -14.65 9.04
CA THR A 502 5.17 -13.98 7.79
C THR A 502 4.13 -14.81 7.03
N ARG A 503 4.24 -16.15 7.03
CA ARG A 503 3.20 -17.04 6.48
C ARG A 503 1.86 -16.88 7.20
N ALA A 504 1.87 -16.88 8.54
CA ALA A 504 0.67 -16.66 9.33
C ALA A 504 0.04 -15.26 9.09
N GLU A 505 0.87 -14.23 8.96
CA GLU A 505 0.44 -12.87 8.62
C GLU A 505 -0.21 -12.81 7.23
N ILE A 506 0.38 -13.48 6.24
CA ILE A 506 -0.19 -13.58 4.89
C ILE A 506 -1.56 -14.25 4.94
N ASP A 507 -1.70 -15.37 5.65
CA ASP A 507 -2.96 -16.11 5.73
C ASP A 507 -4.08 -15.28 6.40
N ASP A 508 -3.78 -14.60 7.52
CA ASP A 508 -4.72 -13.71 8.19
C ASP A 508 -5.09 -12.49 7.32
N THR A 509 -4.09 -11.86 6.69
CA THR A 509 -4.30 -10.70 5.81
C THR A 509 -5.11 -11.09 4.58
N LYS A 510 -4.85 -12.26 4.00
CA LYS A 510 -5.60 -12.82 2.87
C LYS A 510 -7.05 -13.09 3.22
N LEU A 511 -7.33 -13.63 4.41
CA LEU A 511 -8.69 -13.84 4.90
C LEU A 511 -9.43 -12.51 5.07
N LYS A 512 -8.77 -11.49 5.64
CA LYS A 512 -9.34 -10.13 5.77
C LYS A 512 -9.61 -9.50 4.41
N TYR A 513 -8.67 -9.63 3.47
CA TYR A 513 -8.82 -9.13 2.10
C TYR A 513 -10.00 -9.78 1.37
N GLN A 514 -10.16 -11.11 1.47
CA GLN A 514 -11.30 -11.81 0.89
C GLN A 514 -12.64 -11.36 1.48
N ARG A 515 -12.69 -11.09 2.79
CA ARG A 515 -13.89 -10.53 3.43
C ARG A 515 -14.20 -9.13 2.88
N ALA A 516 -13.20 -8.26 2.76
CA ALA A 516 -13.36 -6.93 2.20
C ALA A 516 -13.86 -6.97 0.74
N LEU A 517 -13.32 -7.88 -0.10
CA LEU A 517 -13.82 -8.08 -1.47
C LEU A 517 -15.28 -8.54 -1.51
N GLY A 518 -15.68 -9.47 -0.64
CA GLY A 518 -17.08 -9.89 -0.54
C GLY A 518 -18.02 -8.76 -0.09
N GLU A 519 -17.55 -7.89 0.80
CA GLU A 519 -18.31 -6.69 1.19
C GLU A 519 -18.41 -5.68 0.03
N ILE A 520 -17.33 -5.45 -0.72
CA ILE A 520 -17.33 -4.60 -1.92
C ILE A 520 -18.36 -5.10 -2.94
N GLU A 521 -18.39 -6.40 -3.24
CA GLU A 521 -19.38 -6.98 -4.15
C GLU A 521 -20.81 -6.77 -3.65
N ARG A 522 -21.05 -6.99 -2.35
CA ARG A 522 -22.37 -6.80 -1.73
C ARG A 522 -22.83 -5.34 -1.79
N MET A 523 -21.95 -4.41 -1.46
CA MET A 523 -22.27 -2.97 -1.41
C MET A 523 -22.39 -2.38 -2.82
N SER A 524 -21.52 -2.79 -3.74
CA SER A 524 -21.62 -2.47 -5.16
C SER A 524 -22.96 -2.96 -5.72
N GLY A 525 -23.32 -4.23 -5.50
CA GLY A 525 -24.59 -4.79 -5.96
C GLY A 525 -25.83 -4.07 -5.39
N ARG A 526 -25.79 -3.60 -4.13
CA ARG A 526 -26.86 -2.76 -3.56
C ARG A 526 -26.92 -1.38 -4.21
N ALA A 527 -25.78 -0.73 -4.43
CA ALA A 527 -25.71 0.56 -5.10
C ALA A 527 -26.18 0.49 -6.56
N THR A 528 -25.82 -0.55 -7.31
CA THR A 528 -26.26 -0.76 -8.69
C THR A 528 -27.77 -1.00 -8.79
N LYS A 529 -28.39 -1.65 -7.77
CA LYS A 529 -29.85 -1.83 -7.71
C LYS A 529 -30.59 -0.55 -7.32
N LEU A 530 -30.06 0.26 -6.40
CA LEU A 530 -30.70 1.51 -5.96
C LEU A 530 -30.55 2.65 -6.97
N ALA A 531 -29.44 2.72 -7.71
CA ALA A 531 -29.17 3.79 -8.67
C ALA A 531 -30.31 4.01 -9.71
N PRO A 532 -30.80 2.98 -10.43
CA PRO A 532 -31.90 3.19 -11.39
C PRO A 532 -33.21 3.59 -10.70
N VAL A 533 -33.47 3.09 -9.48
CA VAL A 533 -34.66 3.48 -8.69
C VAL A 533 -34.61 4.96 -8.33
N VAL A 534 -33.45 5.48 -7.94
CA VAL A 534 -33.27 6.91 -7.68
C VAL A 534 -33.45 7.71 -8.97
N ASP A 535 -32.90 7.27 -10.10
CA ASP A 535 -33.06 7.95 -11.39
C ASP A 535 -34.53 8.00 -11.86
N GLU A 536 -35.26 6.88 -11.71
CA GLU A 536 -36.71 6.82 -11.99
C GLU A 536 -37.50 7.76 -11.09
N LEU A 537 -37.24 7.75 -9.78
CA LEU A 537 -37.89 8.66 -8.84
C LEU A 537 -37.55 10.14 -9.12
N GLU A 538 -36.34 10.46 -9.57
CA GLU A 538 -35.98 11.82 -10.00
C GLU A 538 -36.76 12.25 -11.25
N GLN A 539 -36.94 11.36 -12.21
CA GLN A 539 -37.75 11.63 -13.40
C GLN A 539 -39.22 11.83 -13.01
N GLN A 540 -39.76 10.98 -12.14
CA GLN A 540 -41.12 11.10 -11.63
C GLN A 540 -41.33 12.41 -10.85
N ALA A 541 -40.38 12.79 -10.00
CA ALA A 541 -40.43 14.07 -9.28
C ALA A 541 -40.44 15.26 -10.26
N LYS A 542 -39.60 15.25 -11.30
CA LYS A 542 -39.60 16.30 -12.35
C LYS A 542 -40.91 16.36 -13.14
N THR A 543 -41.55 15.22 -13.40
CA THR A 543 -42.86 15.21 -14.08
C THR A 543 -43.96 15.75 -13.16
N LEU A 544 -43.97 15.34 -11.89
CA LEU A 544 -44.94 15.81 -10.89
C LEU A 544 -44.77 17.31 -10.60
N GLU A 545 -43.55 17.84 -10.55
CA GLU A 545 -43.30 19.29 -10.41
C GLU A 545 -43.87 20.10 -11.59
N LYS A 546 -43.70 19.60 -12.83
CA LYS A 546 -44.29 20.24 -14.01
C LYS A 546 -45.81 20.20 -13.97
N GLU A 547 -46.39 19.07 -13.57
CA GLU A 547 -47.84 18.91 -13.40
C GLU A 547 -48.38 19.81 -12.29
N LEU A 548 -47.68 19.93 -11.17
CA LEU A 548 -48.01 20.83 -10.07
C LEU A 548 -48.04 22.29 -10.55
N ALA A 549 -47.02 22.74 -11.28
CA ALA A 549 -46.96 24.09 -11.84
C ALA A 549 -48.10 24.36 -12.83
N HIS A 550 -48.44 23.37 -13.67
CA HIS A 550 -49.57 23.46 -14.59
C HIS A 550 -50.92 23.53 -13.85
N GLN A 551 -51.12 22.68 -12.82
CA GLN A 551 -52.34 22.71 -12.02
C GLN A 551 -52.46 23.97 -11.16
N GLN A 552 -51.35 24.53 -10.67
CA GLN A 552 -51.34 25.83 -9.99
C GLN A 552 -51.77 26.97 -10.93
N ALA A 553 -51.26 27.01 -12.16
CA ALA A 553 -51.64 28.03 -13.15
C ALA A 553 -53.13 27.91 -13.54
N THR A 554 -53.63 26.69 -13.72
CA THR A 554 -55.05 26.46 -14.05
C THR A 554 -55.97 26.78 -12.88
N ALA A 555 -55.60 26.45 -11.64
CA ALA A 555 -56.35 26.86 -10.45
C ALA A 555 -56.38 28.39 -10.28
N GLN A 556 -55.24 29.08 -10.47
CA GLN A 556 -55.19 30.55 -10.45
C GLN A 556 -56.06 31.18 -11.55
N SER A 557 -56.05 30.62 -12.75
CA SER A 557 -56.92 31.10 -13.84
C SER A 557 -58.41 30.84 -13.54
N ALA A 558 -58.76 29.70 -12.96
CA ALA A 558 -60.14 29.37 -12.59
C ALA A 558 -60.66 30.29 -11.48
N VAL A 559 -59.84 30.58 -10.46
CA VAL A 559 -60.16 31.55 -9.40
C VAL A 559 -60.27 32.97 -9.97
N GLY A 560 -59.34 33.39 -10.84
CA GLY A 560 -59.41 34.71 -11.48
C GLY A 560 -60.66 34.92 -12.34
N ARG A 561 -61.10 33.88 -13.08
CA ARG A 561 -62.38 33.92 -13.82
C ARG A 561 -63.59 33.98 -12.90
N LEU A 562 -63.55 33.26 -11.77
CA LEU A 562 -64.61 33.32 -10.77
C LEU A 562 -64.76 34.74 -10.23
N ASP A 563 -63.65 35.37 -9.79
CA ASP A 563 -63.64 36.73 -9.24
C ASP A 563 -64.18 37.76 -10.26
N GLU A 564 -63.87 37.60 -11.55
CA GLU A 564 -64.34 38.48 -12.61
C GLU A 564 -65.85 38.33 -12.85
N ILE A 565 -66.36 37.10 -12.83
CA ILE A 565 -67.80 36.81 -12.96
C ILE A 565 -68.57 37.31 -11.73
N GLU A 566 -68.04 37.13 -10.52
CA GLU A 566 -68.67 37.64 -9.29
C GLU A 566 -68.71 39.19 -9.27
N ARG A 567 -67.66 39.86 -9.75
CA ARG A 567 -67.64 41.33 -9.89
C ARG A 567 -68.65 41.84 -10.92
N THR A 568 -68.79 41.15 -12.05
CA THR A 568 -69.75 41.52 -13.10
C THR A 568 -71.19 41.27 -12.66
N ASN A 569 -71.45 40.17 -11.95
CA ASN A 569 -72.75 39.90 -11.31
C ASN A 569 -73.12 40.95 -10.26
N GLY A 570 -72.16 41.36 -9.41
CA GLY A 570 -72.39 42.44 -8.44
C GLY A 570 -72.77 43.77 -9.12
N ARG A 571 -72.12 44.12 -10.24
CA ARG A 571 -72.46 45.34 -11.00
C ARG A 571 -73.82 45.26 -11.67
N LEU A 572 -74.15 44.13 -12.30
CA LEU A 572 -75.42 43.94 -13.00
C LEU A 572 -76.61 43.86 -12.04
N SER A 573 -76.42 43.24 -10.87
CA SER A 573 -77.43 43.22 -9.81
C SER A 573 -77.76 44.64 -9.34
N ASN A 574 -76.75 45.50 -9.14
CA ASN A 574 -76.96 46.90 -8.76
C ASN A 574 -77.74 47.69 -9.84
N ILE A 575 -77.40 47.52 -11.12
CA ILE A 575 -78.09 48.18 -12.25
C ILE A 575 -79.55 47.70 -12.35
N PHE A 576 -79.80 46.41 -12.14
CA PHE A 576 -81.16 45.86 -12.15
C PHE A 576 -82.01 46.41 -11.00
N THR A 577 -81.45 46.53 -9.79
CA THR A 577 -82.16 47.15 -8.65
C THR A 577 -82.45 48.64 -8.88
N GLU A 578 -81.54 49.39 -9.50
CA GLU A 578 -81.78 50.80 -9.88
C GLU A 578 -82.89 50.94 -10.94
N ALA A 579 -82.93 50.03 -11.91
CA ALA A 579 -83.95 50.02 -12.97
C ALA A 579 -85.34 49.65 -12.44
N GLN A 580 -85.45 48.72 -11.47
CA GLN A 580 -86.73 48.43 -10.82
C GLN A 580 -87.20 49.57 -9.92
N GLY A 581 -86.29 50.29 -9.25
CA GLY A 581 -86.64 51.47 -8.46
C GLY A 581 -87.26 52.61 -9.28
N LYS A 582 -86.81 52.80 -10.53
CA LYS A 582 -87.39 53.79 -11.47
C LYS A 582 -88.72 53.35 -12.10
N ARG A 583 -89.08 52.07 -12.00
CA ARG A 583 -90.34 51.50 -12.49
C ARG A 583 -91.48 51.63 -11.49
N ALA A 584 -91.16 51.93 -10.22
CA ALA A 584 -92.10 52.12 -9.12
C ALA A 584 -92.46 53.60 -8.85
N LEU A 585 -91.84 54.52 -9.59
CA LEU A 585 -92.19 55.94 -9.71
C LEU A 585 -92.96 56.15 -11.02
#